data_AF-A0A2D5YXC6-F1
#
_entry.id   AF-A0A2D5YXC6-F1
#
_cell.length_a   1.000
_cell.length_b   1.000
_cell.length_c   1.000
_cell.angle_alpha   90.00
_cell.angle_beta   90.00
_cell.angle_gamma   90.00
#
_symmetry.space_group_name_H-M   'P 1'
#
loop_
_entity.id
_entity.type
_entity.pdbx_description
1 polymer ?
#
loop_
_entity_poly.entity_id
_entity_poly.type
_entity_poly.pdbx_seq_one_letter_code
_entity_poly.pdbx_strand_id
1 'polypeptide(L)'
;MKSFWQVISLLSVIHVIAALGFVGYLAATNRINRDRLEQSAEIFRLTVAEQLQAEQQAQLEADAAADPASTDKLTDFMSTEQRLDADRRQQSIARQQIALARSDIQSRAQSVELAREQLQRQQLQFIERQRAFDQRVQEWQLARSDEGFKQAVALYEQLPPKQVKLMFNALIDDAADIDQVVQYLAAMQPRKASAVLSQFKQPSEARRAAELTERLRNAGTELASAREVNP
;
A
#
# COMPACT_ATOMS: atom_id res chain seq x y z
N MET A 1 28.85 28.31 26.88
CA MET A 1 28.90 27.46 25.66
C MET A 1 27.97 26.24 25.73
N LYS A 2 28.00 25.43 26.81
CA LYS A 2 27.11 24.24 26.94
C LYS A 2 25.60 24.56 26.88
N SER A 3 25.18 25.66 27.50
CA SER A 3 23.77 26.11 27.49
C SER A 3 23.27 26.47 26.09
N PHE A 4 24.11 27.10 25.26
CA PHE A 4 23.77 27.45 23.88
C PHE A 4 23.53 26.20 23.02
N TRP A 5 24.37 25.17 23.18
CA TRP A 5 24.23 23.92 22.45
C TRP A 5 22.96 23.14 22.84
N GLN A 6 22.59 23.16 24.13
CA GLN A 6 21.34 22.56 24.60
C GLN A 6 20.10 23.23 23.99
N VAL A 7 20.11 24.55 23.84
CA VAL A 7 18.99 25.29 23.21
C VAL A 7 18.84 24.89 21.74
N ILE A 8 19.93 24.82 20.97
CA ILE A 8 19.89 24.39 19.56
C ILE A 8 19.40 22.95 19.43
N SER A 9 19.88 22.06 20.30
CA SER A 9 19.47 20.65 20.30
C SER A 9 17.98 20.51 20.61
N LEU A 10 17.47 21.23 21.62
CA LEU A 10 16.05 21.22 21.97
C LEU A 10 15.18 21.76 20.82
N LEU A 11 15.61 22.87 20.21
CA LEU A 11 14.88 23.49 19.11
C LEU A 11 14.83 22.55 17.89
N SER A 12 15.91 21.83 17.60
CA SER A 12 15.94 20.83 16.53
C SER A 12 14.97 19.67 16.78
N VAL A 13 14.90 19.16 18.01
CA VAL A 13 13.95 18.08 18.36
C VAL A 13 12.51 18.53 18.16
N ILE A 14 12.16 19.76 18.57
CA ILE A 14 10.82 20.33 18.36
C ILE A 14 10.47 20.40 16.87
N HIS A 15 11.40 20.81 16.01
CA HIS A 15 11.17 20.89 14.57
C HIS A 15 10.97 19.50 13.94
N VAL A 16 11.72 18.49 14.38
CA VAL A 16 11.54 17.11 13.90
C VAL A 16 10.15 16.58 14.29
N ILE A 17 9.72 16.81 15.53
CA ILE A 17 8.38 16.41 15.99
C ILE A 17 7.29 17.15 15.19
N ALA A 18 7.46 18.46 14.97
CA ALA A 18 6.52 19.24 14.18
C ALA A 18 6.43 18.75 12.72
N ALA A 19 7.57 18.43 12.09
CA ALA A 19 7.63 17.88 10.75
C ALA A 19 6.93 16.51 10.65
N LEU A 20 7.18 15.60 11.60
CA LEU A 20 6.52 14.30 11.66
C LEU A 20 5.01 14.43 11.87
N GLY A 21 4.58 15.32 12.76
CA GLY A 21 3.16 15.61 12.99
C GLY A 21 2.49 16.18 11.73
N PHE A 22 3.18 17.07 11.01
CA PHE A 22 2.68 17.64 9.76
C PHE A 22 2.55 16.59 8.64
N VAL A 23 3.54 15.71 8.47
CA VAL A 23 3.48 14.59 7.51
C VAL A 23 2.34 13.63 7.87
N GLY A 24 2.19 13.29 9.15
CA GLY A 24 1.08 12.46 9.64
C GLY A 24 -0.29 13.08 9.36
N TYR A 25 -0.44 14.39 9.58
CA TYR A 25 -1.67 15.12 9.26
C TYR A 25 -1.99 15.10 7.76
N LEU A 26 -0.99 15.29 6.90
CA LEU A 26 -1.16 15.25 5.45
C LEU A 26 -1.55 13.86 4.93
N ALA A 27 -1.00 12.80 5.52
CA ALA A 27 -1.38 11.42 5.22
C ALA A 27 -2.82 11.14 5.69
N ALA A 28 -3.18 11.54 6.92
CA ALA A 28 -4.51 11.31 7.49
C ALA A 28 -5.64 12.06 6.73
N THR A 29 -5.33 13.23 6.16
CA THR A 29 -6.29 14.02 5.37
C THR A 29 -6.31 13.67 3.88
N ASN A 30 -5.59 12.62 3.48
CA ASN A 30 -5.48 12.16 2.09
C ASN A 30 -4.97 13.25 1.12
N ARG A 31 -4.26 14.27 1.66
CA ARG A 31 -3.66 15.35 0.87
C ARG A 31 -2.35 14.91 0.21
N ILE A 32 -1.64 13.98 0.85
CA ILE A 32 -0.57 13.19 0.23
C ILE A 32 -1.18 11.85 -0.16
N ASN A 33 -1.44 11.67 -1.46
CA ASN A 33 -1.78 10.38 -2.04
C ASN A 33 -0.60 9.90 -2.89
N ARG A 34 -0.42 8.58 -2.99
CA ARG A 34 0.65 7.94 -3.74
C ARG A 34 0.68 8.41 -5.20
N ASP A 35 -0.49 8.54 -5.83
CA ASP A 35 -0.62 9.03 -7.20
C ASP A 35 -0.10 10.47 -7.36
N ARG A 36 -0.32 11.32 -6.36
CA ARG A 36 0.18 12.71 -6.36
C ARG A 36 1.68 12.77 -6.12
N LEU A 37 2.20 11.88 -5.27
CA LEU A 37 3.64 11.74 -5.08
C LEU A 37 4.32 11.27 -6.36
N GLU A 38 3.76 10.28 -7.06
CA GLU A 38 4.27 9.83 -8.36
C GLU A 38 4.22 10.95 -9.41
N GLN A 39 3.11 11.70 -9.53
CA GLN A 39 3.03 12.85 -10.44
C GLN A 39 4.06 13.94 -10.11
N SER A 40 4.22 14.27 -8.82
CA SER A 40 5.23 15.26 -8.41
C SER A 40 6.65 14.75 -8.66
N ALA A 41 6.91 13.47 -8.39
CA ALA A 41 8.19 12.84 -8.65
C ALA A 41 8.49 12.76 -10.15
N GLU A 42 7.47 12.62 -11.01
CA GLU A 42 7.59 12.63 -12.46
C GLU A 42 7.99 14.00 -13.00
N ILE A 43 7.42 15.09 -12.44
CA ILE A 43 7.83 16.48 -12.75
C ILE A 43 9.30 16.71 -12.38
N PHE A 44 9.77 16.17 -11.24
CA PHE A 44 11.16 16.30 -10.82
C PHE A 44 12.09 15.23 -11.41
N ARG A 45 11.55 14.21 -12.10
CA ARG A 45 12.33 13.13 -12.72
C ARG A 45 12.91 13.54 -14.06
N LEU A 46 12.22 14.41 -14.80
CA LEU A 46 12.83 15.06 -15.95
C LEU A 46 14.01 15.88 -15.45
N THR A 47 15.18 15.29 -15.56
CA THR A 47 16.41 15.98 -15.21
C THR A 47 16.58 17.15 -16.17
N VAL A 48 17.14 18.27 -15.70
CA VAL A 48 17.49 19.40 -16.57
C VAL A 48 18.32 18.92 -17.77
N ALA A 49 19.09 17.85 -17.62
CA ALA A 49 19.82 17.18 -18.69
C ALA A 49 18.92 16.54 -19.76
N GLU A 50 17.86 15.81 -19.38
CA GLU A 50 16.91 15.21 -20.33
C GLU A 50 16.05 16.27 -21.04
N GLN A 51 15.67 17.33 -20.33
CA GLN A 51 14.92 18.44 -20.94
C GLN A 51 15.78 19.19 -21.96
N LEU A 52 17.07 19.43 -21.65
CA LEU A 52 18.03 20.02 -22.58
C LEU A 52 18.28 19.12 -23.79
N GLN A 53 18.31 17.80 -23.60
CA GLN A 53 18.45 16.84 -24.70
C GLN A 53 17.21 16.82 -25.60
N ALA A 54 16.00 16.84 -25.03
CA ALA A 54 14.76 16.89 -25.79
C ALA A 54 14.65 18.21 -26.60
N GLU A 55 15.04 19.34 -26.01
CA GLU A 55 15.08 20.63 -26.71
C GLU A 55 16.14 20.66 -27.82
N GLN A 56 17.34 20.11 -27.57
CA GLN A 56 18.37 19.97 -28.60
C GLN A 56 17.92 19.05 -29.73
N GLN A 57 17.24 17.96 -29.41
CA GLN A 57 16.75 17.00 -30.40
C GLN A 57 15.61 17.59 -31.24
N ALA A 58 14.70 18.35 -30.62
CA ALA A 58 13.66 19.10 -31.33
C ALA A 58 14.25 20.21 -32.22
N GLN A 59 15.32 20.88 -31.79
CA GLN A 59 16.05 21.86 -32.62
C GLN A 59 16.75 21.18 -33.80
N LEU A 60 17.44 20.06 -33.58
CA LEU A 60 18.08 19.29 -34.64
C LEU A 60 17.06 18.75 -35.66
N GLU A 61 15.89 18.32 -35.21
CA GLU A 61 14.80 17.89 -36.10
C GLU A 61 14.18 19.07 -36.87
N ALA A 62 14.03 20.24 -36.23
CA ALA A 62 13.57 21.45 -36.89
C ALA A 62 14.57 21.95 -37.96
N ASP A 63 15.87 21.90 -37.64
CA ASP A 63 16.95 22.26 -38.56
C ASP A 63 17.08 21.24 -39.71
N ALA A 64 16.89 19.94 -39.42
CA ALA A 64 16.85 18.90 -40.45
C ALA A 64 15.63 18.99 -41.36
N ALA A 65 14.49 19.46 -40.84
CA ALA A 65 13.27 19.69 -41.61
C ALA A 65 13.32 20.98 -42.46
N ALA A 66 14.17 21.95 -42.06
CA ALA A 66 14.24 23.26 -42.70
C ALA A 66 14.86 23.25 -44.10
N ASP A 67 15.63 22.22 -44.50
CA ASP A 67 16.21 22.20 -45.85
C ASP A 67 16.58 20.79 -46.39
N PRO A 68 15.60 19.98 -46.82
CA PRO A 68 15.90 18.74 -47.55
C PRO A 68 16.46 18.99 -48.96
N ALA A 69 16.51 20.24 -49.44
CA ALA A 69 16.89 20.59 -50.82
C ALA A 69 18.38 20.93 -51.00
N SER A 70 19.13 21.15 -49.92
CA SER A 70 20.56 21.49 -49.98
C SER A 70 21.50 20.28 -49.90
N THR A 71 21.03 19.12 -49.46
CA THR A 71 21.83 17.87 -49.43
C THR A 71 21.96 17.20 -50.80
N ASP A 72 20.98 17.38 -51.68
CA ASP A 72 20.95 16.71 -53.00
C ASP A 72 21.91 17.33 -54.03
N LYS A 73 22.41 18.55 -53.78
CA LYS A 73 23.36 19.24 -54.70
C LYS A 73 24.83 18.94 -54.42
N LEU A 74 25.15 18.36 -53.25
CA LEU A 74 26.52 18.01 -52.86
C LEU A 74 26.95 16.62 -53.34
N THR A 75 25.99 15.74 -53.65
CA THR A 75 26.24 14.38 -54.15
C THR A 75 26.69 14.33 -55.61
N ASP A 76 26.47 15.40 -56.37
CA ASP A 76 26.75 15.46 -57.82
C ASP A 76 28.26 15.61 -58.14
N PHE A 77 29.07 16.06 -57.17
CA PHE A 77 30.53 16.22 -57.33
C PHE A 77 31.36 15.07 -56.74
N MET A 78 30.72 14.04 -56.18
CA MET A 78 31.43 12.90 -55.60
C MET A 78 31.98 11.98 -56.68
N SER A 79 33.24 11.56 -56.56
CA SER A 79 33.78 10.52 -57.46
C SER A 79 33.05 9.20 -57.27
N THR A 80 33.07 8.34 -58.29
CA THR A 80 32.44 7.01 -58.25
C THR A 80 32.96 6.16 -57.09
N GLU A 81 34.24 6.27 -56.75
CA GLU A 81 34.85 5.60 -55.59
C GLU A 81 34.26 6.09 -54.27
N GLN A 82 34.09 7.42 -54.11
CA GLN A 82 33.50 8.00 -52.90
C GLN A 82 32.04 7.60 -52.71
N ARG A 83 31.26 7.46 -53.80
CA ARG A 83 29.88 6.96 -53.75
C ARG A 83 29.84 5.50 -53.27
N LEU A 84 30.71 4.64 -53.82
CA LEU A 84 30.79 3.23 -53.41
C LEU A 84 31.17 3.08 -51.93
N ASP A 85 32.10 3.90 -51.44
CA ASP A 85 32.49 3.88 -50.03
C ASP A 85 31.40 4.43 -49.10
N ALA A 86 30.65 5.45 -49.53
CA ALA A 86 29.48 5.93 -48.80
C ALA A 86 28.41 4.83 -48.68
N ASP A 87 28.11 4.14 -49.78
CA ASP A 87 27.15 3.03 -49.78
C ASP A 87 27.60 1.89 -48.86
N ARG A 88 28.89 1.52 -48.88
CA ARG A 88 29.44 0.50 -47.98
C ARG A 88 29.31 0.91 -46.51
N ARG A 89 29.60 2.17 -46.19
CA ARG A 89 29.42 2.71 -44.82
C ARG A 89 27.96 2.65 -44.42
N GLN A 90 27.03 3.10 -45.27
CA GLN A 90 25.60 3.06 -44.99
C GLN A 90 25.10 1.64 -44.77
N GLN A 91 25.51 0.68 -45.60
CA GLN A 91 25.18 -0.73 -45.42
C GLN A 91 25.75 -1.29 -44.11
N SER A 92 26.97 -0.90 -43.73
CA SER A 92 27.57 -1.33 -42.46
C SER A 92 26.80 -0.82 -41.24
N ILE A 93 26.38 0.46 -41.27
CA ILE A 93 25.56 1.08 -40.23
C ILE A 93 24.20 0.40 -40.14
N ALA A 94 23.54 0.17 -41.28
CA ALA A 94 22.26 -0.51 -41.33
C ALA A 94 22.33 -1.93 -40.72
N ARG A 95 23.40 -2.69 -41.01
CA ARG A 95 23.62 -4.01 -40.41
C ARG A 95 23.81 -3.93 -38.89
N GLN A 96 24.55 -2.94 -38.40
CA GLN A 96 24.75 -2.72 -36.97
C GLN A 96 23.43 -2.36 -36.28
N GLN A 97 22.62 -1.48 -36.87
CA GLN A 97 21.30 -1.12 -36.34
C GLN A 97 20.36 -2.31 -36.26
N ILE A 98 20.32 -3.16 -37.29
CA ILE A 98 19.53 -4.39 -37.28
C ILE A 98 20.01 -5.35 -36.18
N ALA A 99 21.32 -5.49 -35.98
CA ALA A 99 21.88 -6.34 -34.94
C ALA A 99 21.51 -5.83 -33.53
N LEU A 100 21.61 -4.52 -33.30
CA LEU A 100 21.20 -3.89 -32.04
C LEU A 100 19.69 -4.05 -31.79
N ALA A 101 18.86 -3.80 -32.80
CA ALA A 101 17.41 -3.96 -32.69
C ALA A 101 17.04 -5.42 -32.34
N ARG A 102 17.71 -6.41 -32.94
CA ARG A 102 17.50 -7.83 -32.61
C ARG A 102 17.89 -8.14 -31.16
N SER A 103 19.03 -7.62 -30.70
CA SER A 103 19.47 -7.80 -29.31
C SER A 103 18.50 -7.16 -28.32
N ASP A 104 17.97 -5.97 -28.63
CA ASP A 104 17.00 -5.28 -27.77
C ASP A 104 15.67 -6.05 -27.72
N ILE A 105 15.15 -6.50 -28.88
CA ILE A 105 13.94 -7.35 -28.93
C ILE A 105 14.13 -8.61 -28.08
N GLN A 106 15.29 -9.27 -28.17
CA GLN A 106 15.58 -10.47 -27.37
C GLN A 106 15.63 -10.16 -25.87
N SER A 107 16.29 -9.07 -25.48
CA SER A 107 16.36 -8.62 -24.07
C SER A 107 14.96 -8.31 -23.52
N ARG A 108 14.13 -7.60 -24.29
CA ARG A 108 12.74 -7.30 -23.91
C ARG A 108 11.87 -8.56 -23.84
N ALA A 109 12.05 -9.51 -24.76
CA ALA A 109 11.34 -10.78 -24.69
C ALA A 109 11.69 -11.55 -23.42
N GLN A 110 12.97 -11.58 -23.03
CA GLN A 110 13.42 -12.20 -21.79
C GLN A 110 12.85 -11.49 -20.54
N SER A 111 12.82 -10.15 -20.53
CA SER A 111 12.26 -9.41 -19.39
C SER A 111 10.76 -9.62 -19.23
N VAL A 112 10.00 -9.68 -20.33
CA VAL A 112 8.57 -10.01 -20.33
C VAL A 112 8.34 -11.42 -19.77
N GLU A 113 9.17 -12.39 -20.15
CA GLU A 113 9.03 -13.77 -19.67
C GLU A 113 9.30 -13.86 -18.16
N LEU A 114 10.37 -13.23 -17.67
CA LEU A 114 10.66 -13.15 -16.23
C LEU A 114 9.53 -12.46 -15.45
N ALA A 115 8.95 -11.40 -16.00
CA ALA A 115 7.81 -10.71 -15.40
C ALA A 115 6.56 -11.61 -15.33
N ARG A 116 6.30 -12.42 -16.36
CA ARG A 116 5.20 -13.40 -16.36
C ARG A 116 5.40 -14.47 -15.31
N GLU A 117 6.59 -15.04 -15.20
CA GLU A 117 6.92 -16.03 -14.17
C GLU A 117 6.77 -15.46 -12.76
N GLN A 118 7.18 -14.21 -12.56
CA GLN A 118 6.99 -13.53 -11.27
C GLN A 118 5.51 -13.32 -10.95
N LEU A 119 4.71 -12.87 -11.93
CA LEU A 119 3.28 -12.67 -11.74
C LEU A 119 2.56 -13.99 -11.42
N GLN A 120 2.92 -15.07 -12.12
CA GLN A 120 2.37 -16.40 -11.85
C GLN A 120 2.70 -16.87 -10.42
N ARG A 121 3.94 -16.67 -9.96
CA ARG A 121 4.33 -16.97 -8.57
C ARG A 121 3.51 -16.15 -7.56
N GLN A 122 3.31 -14.87 -7.83
CA GLN A 122 2.50 -14.01 -6.95
C GLN A 122 1.03 -14.45 -6.92
N GLN A 123 0.46 -14.84 -8.05
CA GLN A 123 -0.91 -15.37 -8.13
C GLN A 123 -1.06 -16.65 -7.32
N LEU A 124 -0.13 -17.60 -7.42
CA LEU A 124 -0.15 -18.83 -6.64
C LEU A 124 -0.06 -18.54 -5.14
N GLN A 125 0.87 -17.67 -4.72
CA GLN A 125 0.97 -17.25 -3.32
C GLN A 125 -0.31 -16.57 -2.81
N PHE A 126 -0.97 -15.78 -3.65
CA PHE A 126 -2.23 -15.14 -3.29
C PHE A 126 -3.34 -16.16 -3.06
N ILE A 127 -3.49 -17.14 -3.97
CA ILE A 127 -4.48 -18.23 -3.85
C ILE A 127 -4.23 -19.06 -2.58
N GLU A 128 -2.98 -19.36 -2.25
CA GLU A 128 -2.62 -20.08 -1.03
C GLU A 128 -2.99 -19.29 0.24
N ARG A 129 -2.68 -17.98 0.27
CA ARG A 129 -3.06 -17.10 1.38
C ARG A 129 -4.57 -17.00 1.53
N GLN A 130 -5.30 -16.89 0.42
CA GLN A 130 -6.75 -16.84 0.42
C GLN A 130 -7.33 -18.14 1.00
N ARG A 131 -6.87 -19.31 0.54
CA ARG A 131 -7.31 -20.60 1.09
C ARG A 131 -7.01 -20.73 2.59
N ALA A 132 -5.82 -20.33 3.02
CA ALA A 132 -5.44 -20.36 4.44
C ALA A 132 -6.21 -19.34 5.30
N PHE A 133 -6.69 -18.26 4.70
CA PHE A 133 -7.59 -17.31 5.35
C PHE A 133 -8.99 -17.89 5.47
N ASP A 134 -9.55 -18.44 4.39
CA ASP A 134 -10.88 -19.05 4.38
C ASP A 134 -10.99 -20.21 5.36
N GLN A 135 -9.94 -21.04 5.47
CA GLN A 135 -9.86 -22.12 6.47
C GLN A 135 -9.92 -21.57 7.89
N ARG A 136 -9.15 -20.52 8.21
CA ARG A 136 -9.20 -19.87 9.53
C ARG A 136 -10.58 -19.27 9.80
N VAL A 137 -11.20 -18.62 8.82
CA VAL A 137 -12.56 -18.08 8.98
C VAL A 137 -13.56 -19.20 9.27
N GLN A 138 -13.47 -20.34 8.58
CA GLN A 138 -14.33 -21.50 8.84
C GLN A 138 -14.09 -22.09 10.22
N GLU A 139 -12.84 -22.28 10.64
CA GLU A 139 -12.49 -22.75 11.99
C GLU A 139 -13.06 -21.80 13.07
N TRP A 140 -12.96 -20.49 12.87
CA TRP A 140 -13.52 -19.49 13.77
C TRP A 140 -15.05 -19.53 13.80
N GLN A 141 -15.71 -19.76 12.66
CA GLN A 141 -17.16 -19.92 12.60
C GLN A 141 -17.62 -21.21 13.29
N LEU A 142 -16.89 -22.32 13.11
CA LEU A 142 -17.16 -23.58 13.80
C LEU A 142 -16.98 -23.44 15.31
N ALA A 143 -15.89 -22.80 15.76
CA ALA A 143 -15.67 -22.50 17.17
C ALA A 143 -16.75 -21.57 17.76
N ARG A 144 -17.26 -20.60 17.01
CA ARG A 144 -18.35 -19.71 17.46
C ARG A 144 -19.74 -20.34 17.43
N SER A 145 -19.95 -21.31 16.55
CA SER A 145 -21.22 -22.04 16.45
C SER A 145 -21.34 -23.16 17.47
N ASP A 146 -20.27 -23.42 18.24
CA ASP A 146 -20.25 -24.37 19.34
C ASP A 146 -21.40 -24.09 20.31
N GLU A 147 -22.19 -25.13 20.58
CA GLU A 147 -23.34 -25.05 21.48
C GLU A 147 -22.93 -24.54 22.86
N GLY A 148 -21.69 -24.83 23.28
CA GLY A 148 -21.11 -24.31 24.51
C GLY A 148 -21.04 -22.78 24.55
N PHE A 149 -20.70 -22.12 23.43
CA PHE A 149 -20.65 -20.65 23.35
C PHE A 149 -22.05 -20.06 23.51
N LYS A 150 -23.04 -20.60 22.79
CA LYS A 150 -24.45 -20.14 22.91
C LYS A 150 -24.99 -20.35 24.33
N GLN A 151 -24.67 -21.48 24.95
CA GLN A 151 -25.05 -21.77 26.34
C GLN A 151 -24.38 -20.80 27.31
N ALA A 152 -23.09 -20.49 27.13
CA ALA A 152 -22.38 -19.51 27.95
C ALA A 152 -22.98 -18.11 27.81
N VAL A 153 -23.29 -17.66 26.59
CA VAL A 153 -23.98 -16.37 26.34
C VAL A 153 -25.33 -16.36 27.04
N ALA A 154 -26.14 -17.42 26.88
CA ALA A 154 -27.45 -17.53 27.53
C ALA A 154 -27.33 -17.50 29.07
N LEU A 155 -26.32 -18.15 29.63
CA LEU A 155 -26.03 -18.12 31.06
C LEU A 155 -25.68 -16.69 31.51
N TYR A 156 -24.82 -15.98 30.79
CA TYR A 156 -24.48 -14.60 31.11
C TYR A 156 -25.68 -13.64 31.00
N GLU A 157 -26.62 -13.87 30.07
CA GLU A 157 -27.83 -13.04 29.93
C GLU A 157 -28.84 -13.20 31.07
N GLN A 158 -28.83 -14.37 31.72
CA GLN A 158 -29.67 -14.68 32.88
C GLN A 158 -29.11 -14.09 34.18
N LEU A 159 -27.79 -13.89 34.27
CA LEU A 159 -27.15 -13.34 35.45
C LEU A 159 -27.34 -11.81 35.58
N PRO A 160 -27.38 -11.26 36.81
CA PRO A 160 -27.39 -9.82 37.03
C PRO A 160 -26.14 -9.14 36.42
N PRO A 161 -26.27 -7.93 35.82
CA PRO A 161 -25.16 -7.26 35.14
C PRO A 161 -23.91 -7.06 36.01
N LYS A 162 -24.08 -6.84 37.31
CA LYS A 162 -22.98 -6.68 38.26
C LYS A 162 -22.13 -7.96 38.41
N GLN A 163 -22.76 -9.13 38.39
CA GLN A 163 -22.07 -10.41 38.50
C GLN A 163 -21.33 -10.73 37.21
N VAL A 164 -21.96 -10.51 36.05
CA VAL A 164 -21.32 -10.68 34.74
C VAL A 164 -20.07 -9.81 34.62
N LYS A 165 -20.14 -8.54 35.09
CA LYS A 165 -18.96 -7.66 35.15
C LYS A 165 -17.80 -8.30 35.93
N LEU A 166 -18.08 -8.87 37.11
CA LEU A 166 -17.04 -9.50 37.94
C LEU A 166 -16.41 -10.70 37.22
N MET A 167 -17.24 -11.53 36.57
CA MET A 167 -16.75 -12.66 35.78
C MET A 167 -15.91 -12.21 34.59
N PHE A 168 -16.34 -11.16 33.87
CA PHE A 168 -15.58 -10.61 32.75
C PHE A 168 -14.28 -9.95 33.19
N ASN A 169 -14.26 -9.26 34.34
CA ASN A 169 -13.01 -8.76 34.92
C ASN A 169 -12.05 -9.91 35.23
N ALA A 170 -12.53 -11.00 35.83
CA ALA A 170 -11.71 -12.18 36.09
C ALA A 170 -11.14 -12.78 34.79
N LEU A 171 -11.95 -12.91 33.74
CA LEU A 171 -11.47 -13.39 32.43
C LEU A 171 -10.40 -12.47 31.81
N ILE A 172 -10.58 -11.16 31.92
CA ILE A 172 -9.61 -10.17 31.44
C ILE A 172 -8.30 -10.27 32.24
N ASP A 173 -8.40 -10.48 33.55
CA ASP A 173 -7.26 -10.51 34.46
C ASP A 173 -6.49 -11.84 34.39
N ASP A 174 -7.16 -12.98 34.20
CA ASP A 174 -6.55 -14.32 34.21
C ASP A 174 -5.89 -14.74 32.88
N ALA A 175 -6.37 -14.22 31.73
CA ALA A 175 -5.94 -14.76 30.43
C ALA A 175 -5.74 -13.73 29.30
N ALA A 176 -5.77 -12.42 29.57
CA ALA A 176 -5.63 -11.37 28.55
C ALA A 176 -6.63 -11.44 27.36
N ASP A 177 -7.65 -12.30 27.43
CA ASP A 177 -8.63 -12.52 26.37
C ASP A 177 -9.77 -11.49 26.43
N ILE A 178 -9.40 -10.21 26.32
CA ILE A 178 -10.35 -9.11 26.08
C ILE A 178 -11.22 -9.44 24.87
N ASP A 179 -10.66 -10.10 23.86
CA ASP A 179 -11.37 -10.49 22.66
C ASP A 179 -12.49 -11.51 22.92
N GLN A 180 -12.32 -12.42 23.88
CA GLN A 180 -13.37 -13.37 24.25
C GLN A 180 -14.54 -12.66 24.93
N VAL A 181 -14.25 -11.68 25.81
CA VAL A 181 -15.29 -10.85 26.45
C VAL A 181 -16.03 -10.01 25.42
N VAL A 182 -15.34 -9.44 24.43
CA VAL A 182 -15.97 -8.71 23.32
C VAL A 182 -16.88 -9.65 22.52
N GLN A 183 -16.45 -10.89 22.25
CA GLN A 183 -17.27 -11.89 21.55
C GLN A 183 -18.55 -12.23 22.33
N TYR A 184 -18.46 -12.47 23.64
CA TYR A 184 -19.64 -12.68 24.47
C TYR A 184 -20.57 -11.46 24.46
N LEU A 185 -20.03 -10.25 24.68
CA LEU A 185 -20.81 -9.02 24.66
C LEU A 185 -21.48 -8.75 23.30
N ALA A 186 -20.81 -9.08 22.20
CA ALA A 186 -21.35 -8.93 20.84
C ALA A 186 -22.47 -9.94 20.54
N ALA A 187 -22.39 -11.14 21.12
CA ALA A 187 -23.41 -12.18 20.97
C ALA A 187 -24.62 -11.97 21.89
N MET A 188 -24.47 -11.21 22.98
CA MET A 188 -25.56 -10.85 23.88
C MET A 188 -26.55 -9.86 23.25
N GLN A 189 -27.77 -9.83 23.77
CA GLN A 189 -28.76 -8.80 23.47
C GLN A 189 -28.18 -7.40 23.74
N PRO A 190 -28.28 -6.45 22.79
CA PRO A 190 -27.61 -5.14 22.90
C PRO A 190 -27.95 -4.37 24.18
N ARG A 191 -29.18 -4.50 24.67
CA ARG A 191 -29.64 -3.89 25.93
C ARG A 191 -28.95 -4.50 27.15
N LYS A 192 -28.74 -5.83 27.16
CA LYS A 192 -28.07 -6.55 28.25
C LYS A 192 -26.57 -6.26 28.25
N ALA A 193 -25.92 -6.30 27.08
CA ALA A 193 -24.50 -5.91 26.93
C ALA A 193 -24.25 -4.48 27.43
N SER A 194 -25.08 -3.52 27.01
CA SER A 194 -25.01 -2.13 27.50
C SER A 194 -25.18 -2.03 29.02
N ALA A 195 -26.09 -2.83 29.60
CA ALA A 195 -26.29 -2.86 31.05
C ALA A 195 -25.06 -3.39 31.80
N VAL A 196 -24.35 -4.38 31.25
CA VAL A 196 -23.09 -4.91 31.81
C VAL A 196 -21.98 -3.86 31.72
N LEU A 197 -21.79 -3.24 30.54
CA LEU A 197 -20.79 -2.18 30.34
C LEU A 197 -21.01 -0.99 31.28
N SER A 198 -22.25 -0.64 31.59
CA SER A 198 -22.57 0.44 32.56
C SER A 198 -22.15 0.15 34.02
N GLN A 199 -21.79 -1.10 34.34
CA GLN A 199 -21.33 -1.47 35.69
C GLN A 199 -19.83 -1.21 35.92
N PHE A 200 -19.05 -0.94 34.87
CA PHE A 200 -17.61 -0.60 34.94
C PHE A 200 -17.43 0.86 35.39
N LYS A 201 -17.73 1.15 36.66
CA LYS A 201 -17.80 2.51 37.20
C LYS A 201 -16.49 3.00 37.82
N GLN A 202 -15.57 2.11 38.16
CA GLN A 202 -14.32 2.52 38.79
C GLN A 202 -13.41 3.22 37.78
N PRO A 203 -12.57 4.20 38.19
CA PRO A 203 -11.68 4.91 37.26
C PRO A 203 -10.71 3.99 36.51
N SER A 204 -10.25 2.90 37.14
CA SER A 204 -9.42 1.87 36.51
C SER A 204 -10.21 1.03 35.51
N GLU A 205 -11.49 0.74 35.80
CA GLU A 205 -12.41 -0.01 34.94
C GLU A 205 -12.90 0.81 33.75
N ALA A 206 -12.99 2.14 33.87
CA ALA A 206 -13.50 3.02 32.82
C ALA A 206 -12.66 2.94 31.54
N ARG A 207 -11.33 2.77 31.65
CA ARG A 207 -10.45 2.57 30.49
C ARG A 207 -10.74 1.24 29.79
N ARG A 208 -10.93 0.16 30.55
CA ARG A 208 -11.29 -1.16 30.01
C ARG A 208 -12.65 -1.12 29.31
N ALA A 209 -13.63 -0.42 29.89
CA ALA A 209 -14.95 -0.27 29.27
C ALA A 209 -14.90 0.52 27.95
N ALA A 210 -14.06 1.57 27.88
CA ALA A 210 -13.83 2.30 26.64
C ALA A 210 -13.20 1.42 25.56
N GLU A 211 -12.18 0.64 25.92
CA GLU A 211 -11.53 -0.31 25.02
C GLU A 211 -12.50 -1.40 24.53
N LEU A 212 -13.29 -2.00 25.42
CA LEU A 212 -14.32 -2.97 25.07
C LEU A 212 -15.34 -2.38 24.10
N THR A 213 -15.76 -1.13 24.32
CA THR A 213 -16.73 -0.44 23.46
C THR A 213 -16.17 -0.16 22.07
N GLU A 214 -14.90 0.26 21.99
CA GLU A 214 -14.21 0.50 20.72
C GLU A 214 -14.07 -0.80 19.92
N ARG A 215 -13.63 -1.89 20.57
CA ARG A 215 -13.54 -3.21 19.94
C ARG A 215 -14.91 -3.74 19.51
N LEU A 216 -15.95 -3.55 20.34
CA LEU A 216 -17.32 -3.94 19.99
C LEU A 216 -17.85 -3.18 18.76
N ARG A 217 -17.53 -1.89 18.64
CA ARG A 217 -17.86 -1.09 17.45
C ARG A 217 -17.20 -1.67 16.20
N ASN A 218 -15.92 -2.01 16.29
CA ASN A 218 -15.16 -2.57 15.17
C ASN A 218 -15.66 -3.98 14.80
N ALA A 219 -16.01 -4.81 15.79
CA ALA A 219 -16.61 -6.13 15.56
C ALA A 219 -17.99 -6.04 14.88
N GLY A 220 -18.80 -5.03 15.24
CA GLY A 220 -20.09 -4.76 14.59
C GLY A 220 -19.93 -4.37 13.11
N THR A 221 -18.92 -3.58 12.77
CA THR A 221 -18.63 -3.23 11.36
C THR A 221 -18.15 -4.43 10.56
N GLU A 222 -17.29 -5.29 11.12
CA GLU A 222 -16.82 -6.51 10.44
C GLU A 222 -17.97 -7.48 10.14
N LEU A 223 -18.89 -7.67 11.09
CA LEU A 223 -20.08 -8.50 10.88
C LEU A 223 -21.03 -7.93 9.82
N ALA A 224 -21.16 -6.60 9.74
CA ALA A 224 -21.95 -5.94 8.71
C ALA A 224 -21.32 -6.11 7.32
N SER A 225 -20.02 -5.88 7.20
CA SER A 225 -19.27 -6.06 5.95
C SER A 225 -19.27 -7.51 5.46
N ALA A 226 -19.18 -8.48 6.37
CA ALA A 226 -19.22 -9.90 6.02
C ALA A 226 -20.58 -10.35 5.45
N ARG A 227 -21.68 -9.68 5.81
CA ARG A 227 -23.02 -9.96 5.25
C ARG A 227 -23.22 -9.39 3.85
N GLU A 228 -22.56 -8.28 3.51
CA GLU A 228 -22.71 -7.65 2.19
C GLU A 228 -21.93 -8.38 1.09
N VAL A 229 -20.87 -9.10 1.44
CA VAL A 229 -20.02 -9.82 0.47
C VAL A 229 -20.60 -11.18 0.08
N ASN A 230 -21.59 -11.69 0.81
CA ASN A 230 -22.20 -13.01 0.56
C ASN A 230 -23.73 -12.90 0.42
N PRO A 231 -24.25 -12.31 -0.69
CA PRO A 231 -25.67 -12.27 -0.99
C PRO A 231 -26.25 -13.64 -1.39
#